data_AF-A0A7Y2KIU4-F1
#
_entry.id   AF-A0A7Y2KIU4-F1
#
_cell.length_a   1.000
_cell.length_b   1.000
_cell.length_c   1.000
_cell.angle_alpha   90.00
_cell.angle_beta   90.00
_cell.angle_gamma   90.00
#
_symmetry.space_group_name_H-M   'P 1'
#
loop_
_entity.id
_entity.type
_entity.pdbx_description
1 polymer ?
#
loop_
_entity_poly.entity_id
_entity_poly.type
_entity_poly.pdbx_seq_one_letter_code
_entity_poly.pdbx_strand_id
1 'polypeptide(L)'
;FLSVNPDPVLSEYFSFLEMRSIEEPPLHTRPEWLDRERQRGSRRTAYTIATVAVLAIGVFLAWYARHTALRPLPATEVRETTPSPSPAVPAPGEAPAMPPGDVAGGGEKAAEPPPATEQKTLTVVKETASAPRPSHQLSSLFLEASELTWIMYTRDGSEPVDVMLYPGDRLSIQAREKIYLKIGNAGGVVGTLNGNPLPPFGEKGQVKEITLGE
;
A
#
# COMPACT_ATOMS: atom_id res chain seq x y z
N PHE A 1 54.07 45.16 -3.20
CA PHE A 1 52.71 45.68 -3.46
C PHE A 1 51.91 44.60 -4.20
N LEU A 2 51.02 43.91 -3.48
CA LEU A 2 49.97 43.07 -4.07
C LEU A 2 48.66 43.46 -3.39
N SER A 3 48.31 44.74 -3.49
CA SER A 3 47.09 45.33 -2.94
C SER A 3 45.90 45.06 -3.87
N VAL A 4 45.74 43.80 -4.30
CA VAL A 4 44.59 43.36 -5.09
C VAL A 4 43.43 43.24 -4.10
N ASN A 5 42.46 44.15 -4.19
CA ASN A 5 41.29 44.10 -3.33
C ASN A 5 40.50 42.81 -3.64
N PRO A 6 40.26 41.90 -2.66
CA PRO A 6 39.52 40.66 -2.88
C PRO A 6 38.00 40.87 -2.99
N ASP A 7 37.46 42.01 -2.53
CA ASP A 7 36.02 42.32 -2.50
C ASP A 7 35.25 41.96 -3.81
N PRO A 8 35.70 42.35 -5.03
CA PRO A 8 34.98 42.02 -6.26
C PRO A 8 34.90 40.50 -6.53
N VAL A 9 35.97 39.75 -6.28
CA VAL A 9 36.01 38.29 -6.49
C VAL A 9 35.13 37.58 -5.46
N LEU A 10 35.12 38.06 -4.21
CA LEU A 10 34.23 37.56 -3.18
C LEU A 10 32.75 37.86 -3.50
N SER A 11 32.43 39.02 -4.06
CA SER A 11 31.06 39.37 -4.45
C SER A 11 30.53 38.53 -5.63
N GLU A 12 31.38 38.19 -6.60
CA GLU A 12 31.03 37.21 -7.65
C GLU A 12 30.84 35.82 -7.04
N TYR A 13 31.71 35.37 -6.13
CA TYR A 13 31.56 34.08 -5.45
C TYR A 13 30.27 34.01 -4.61
N PHE A 14 29.95 35.04 -3.83
CA PHE A 14 28.73 35.09 -3.04
C PHE A 14 27.46 35.17 -3.89
N SER A 15 27.45 35.97 -4.97
CA SER A 15 26.29 36.00 -5.88
C SER A 15 26.11 34.68 -6.64
N PHE A 16 27.20 33.98 -6.98
CA PHE A 16 27.14 32.65 -7.58
C PHE A 16 26.66 31.56 -6.59
N LEU A 17 27.05 31.66 -5.31
CA LEU A 17 26.51 30.83 -4.24
C LEU A 17 25.03 31.10 -3.98
N GLU A 18 24.61 32.36 -3.98
CA GLU A 18 23.22 32.76 -3.74
C GLU A 18 22.30 32.42 -4.93
N MET A 19 22.85 32.38 -6.15
CA MET A 19 22.15 31.86 -7.32
C MET A 19 22.07 30.33 -7.33
N ARG A 20 23.05 29.62 -6.74
CA ARG A 20 23.03 28.15 -6.58
C ARG A 20 22.26 27.65 -5.36
N SER A 21 22.12 28.44 -4.29
CA SER A 21 21.37 28.03 -3.09
C SER A 21 19.86 27.94 -3.35
N ILE A 22 19.38 28.57 -4.43
CA ILE A 22 18.03 28.39 -4.98
C ILE A 22 17.87 27.03 -5.69
N GLU A 23 18.99 26.39 -6.09
CA GLU A 23 19.05 25.09 -6.76
C GLU A 23 19.59 23.94 -5.89
N GLU A 24 19.84 24.14 -4.59
CA GLU A 24 19.93 22.98 -3.69
C GLU A 24 18.52 22.37 -3.55
N PRO A 25 18.23 21.18 -4.11
CA PRO A 25 16.96 20.53 -3.82
C PRO A 25 16.92 20.30 -2.31
N PRO A 26 15.89 20.79 -1.58
CA PRO A 26 15.84 20.64 -0.15
C PRO A 26 15.96 19.16 0.17
N LEU A 27 16.93 18.79 1.03
CA LEU A 27 17.27 17.40 1.35
C LEU A 27 16.00 16.61 1.71
N HIS A 28 15.43 15.91 0.72
CA HIS A 28 14.14 15.23 0.81
C HIS A 28 14.30 13.95 1.65
N THR A 29 14.47 14.17 2.94
CA THR A 29 14.45 13.18 4.02
C THR A 29 13.03 12.83 4.44
N ARG A 30 12.02 13.33 3.70
CA ARG A 30 10.70 12.71 3.59
C ARG A 30 10.51 12.15 2.18
N PRO A 31 10.63 10.83 1.99
CA PRO A 31 10.25 10.19 0.74
C PRO A 31 8.71 10.15 0.63
N GLU A 32 8.20 10.42 -0.58
CA GLU A 32 6.76 10.44 -0.96
C GLU A 32 5.95 9.21 -0.51
N TRP A 33 6.59 8.05 -0.29
CA TRP A 33 5.91 6.86 0.22
C TRP A 33 5.38 7.05 1.65
N LEU A 34 6.00 7.92 2.46
CA LEU A 34 5.60 8.16 3.84
C LEU A 34 4.25 8.89 3.93
N ASP A 35 4.02 9.86 3.05
CA ASP A 35 2.74 10.57 2.96
C ASP A 35 1.64 9.68 2.35
N ARG A 36 2.01 8.81 1.41
CA ARG A 36 1.13 7.77 0.83
C ARG A 36 0.66 6.76 1.89
N GLU A 37 1.52 6.37 2.83
CA GLU A 37 1.15 5.49 3.94
C GLU A 37 0.21 6.21 4.92
N ARG A 38 0.49 7.49 5.24
CA ARG A 38 -0.36 8.32 6.11
C ARG A 38 -1.78 8.49 5.56
N GLN A 39 -1.96 8.53 4.24
CA GLN A 39 -3.28 8.55 3.59
C GLN A 39 -4.00 7.19 3.61
N ARG A 40 -3.28 6.06 3.63
CA ARG A 40 -3.87 4.71 3.53
C ARG A 40 -4.40 4.17 4.85
N GLY A 41 -3.80 4.55 5.99
CA GLY A 41 -4.34 4.27 7.32
C GLY A 41 -5.74 4.87 7.58
N SER A 42 -6.12 5.91 6.83
CA SER A 42 -7.35 6.69 7.02
C SER A 42 -8.66 5.89 6.79
N ARG A 43 -8.62 4.72 6.13
CA ARG A 43 -9.83 3.93 5.86
C ARG A 43 -10.53 3.46 7.14
N ARG A 44 -9.77 3.05 8.17
CA ARG A 44 -10.34 2.59 9.45
C ARG A 44 -10.99 3.75 10.22
N THR A 45 -10.37 4.92 10.22
CA THR A 45 -10.92 6.14 10.83
C THR A 45 -12.11 6.71 10.06
N ALA A 46 -12.14 6.58 8.72
CA ALA A 46 -13.29 6.98 7.92
C ALA A 46 -14.54 6.15 8.26
N TYR A 47 -14.39 4.83 8.44
CA TYR A 47 -15.51 3.98 8.86
C TYR A 47 -16.00 4.30 10.27
N THR A 48 -15.11 4.61 11.24
CA THR A 48 -15.56 4.99 12.60
C THR A 48 -16.27 6.35 12.62
N ILE A 49 -15.84 7.32 11.80
CA ILE A 49 -16.56 8.60 11.66
C ILE A 49 -17.94 8.37 11.01
N ALA A 50 -18.01 7.54 9.96
CA ALA A 50 -19.26 7.24 9.28
C ALA A 50 -20.27 6.51 10.19
N THR A 51 -19.85 5.52 10.98
CA THR A 51 -20.76 4.82 11.91
C THR A 51 -21.24 5.74 13.04
N VAL A 52 -20.37 6.59 13.60
CA VAL A 52 -20.76 7.59 14.60
C VAL A 52 -21.76 8.60 14.01
N ALA A 53 -21.56 9.05 12.77
CA ALA A 53 -22.49 9.96 12.10
C ALA A 53 -23.87 9.33 11.88
N VAL A 54 -23.93 8.07 11.42
CA VAL A 54 -25.20 7.33 11.23
C VAL A 54 -25.93 7.14 12.57
N LEU A 55 -25.22 6.78 13.64
CA LEU A 55 -25.80 6.65 14.98
C LEU A 55 -26.34 7.99 15.51
N ALA A 56 -25.58 9.08 15.33
CA ALA A 56 -26.01 10.42 15.74
C ALA A 56 -27.27 10.88 15.00
N ILE A 57 -27.36 10.62 13.69
CA ILE A 57 -28.56 10.92 12.88
C ILE A 57 -29.76 10.09 13.37
N GLY A 58 -29.57 8.80 13.63
CA GLY A 58 -30.64 7.93 14.15
C GLY A 58 -31.18 8.39 15.51
N VAL A 59 -30.28 8.77 16.44
CA VAL A 59 -30.66 9.33 17.75
C VAL A 59 -31.38 10.68 17.60
N PHE A 60 -30.88 11.56 16.72
CA PHE A 60 -31.49 12.86 16.45
C PHE A 60 -32.90 12.72 15.85
N LEU A 61 -33.10 11.83 14.88
CA LEU A 61 -34.41 11.56 14.29
C LEU A 61 -35.39 10.95 15.31
N ALA A 62 -34.94 10.03 16.16
CA ALA A 62 -35.76 9.45 17.22
C ALA A 62 -36.15 10.47 18.30
N TRP A 63 -35.22 11.37 18.66
CA TRP A 63 -35.50 12.49 19.56
C TRP A 63 -36.50 13.48 18.94
N TYR A 64 -36.26 13.88 17.69
CA TYR A 64 -37.12 14.79 16.96
C TYR A 64 -38.55 14.24 16.84
N ALA A 65 -38.71 12.99 16.40
CA ALA A 65 -40.01 12.33 16.28
C ALA A 65 -40.78 12.22 17.61
N ARG A 66 -40.08 12.07 18.75
CA ARG A 66 -40.71 12.10 20.08
C ARG A 66 -41.19 13.51 20.48
N HIS A 67 -40.45 14.55 20.10
CA HIS A 67 -40.84 15.93 20.36
C HIS A 67 -41.88 16.49 19.37
N THR A 68 -41.96 15.95 18.16
CA THR A 68 -42.94 16.33 17.12
C THR A 68 -44.11 15.37 16.98
N ALA A 69 -44.25 14.40 17.89
CA ALA A 69 -45.37 13.47 17.93
C ALA A 69 -46.70 14.23 18.13
N LEU A 70 -47.36 14.54 17.01
CA LEU A 70 -48.72 15.05 16.97
C LEU A 70 -49.62 14.09 17.75
N ARG A 71 -50.48 14.66 18.61
CA ARG A 71 -51.34 13.90 19.53
C ARG A 71 -52.06 12.77 18.80
N PRO A 72 -52.14 11.55 19.37
CA PRO A 72 -53.02 10.52 18.85
C PRO A 72 -54.45 11.08 18.75
N LEU A 73 -55.03 11.03 17.56
CA LEU A 73 -56.46 11.29 17.39
C LEU A 73 -57.23 10.23 18.19
N PRO A 74 -58.35 10.59 18.86
CA PRO A 74 -59.11 9.64 19.65
C PRO A 74 -59.58 8.48 18.77
N ALA A 75 -59.41 7.25 19.27
CA ALA A 75 -59.75 6.05 18.52
C ALA A 75 -61.24 6.03 18.20
N THR A 76 -61.58 5.96 16.90
CA THR A 76 -62.92 5.55 16.48
C THR A 76 -63.09 4.08 16.86
N GLU A 77 -63.92 3.81 17.85
CA GLU A 77 -64.21 2.47 18.37
C GLU A 77 -64.96 1.64 17.33
N VAL A 78 -64.23 0.91 16.48
CA VAL A 78 -64.80 -0.10 15.57
C VAL A 78 -64.69 -1.48 16.22
N ARG A 79 -65.59 -1.71 17.17
CA ARG A 79 -66.24 -2.97 17.58
C ARG A 79 -65.48 -4.28 17.26
N GLU A 80 -64.94 -4.89 18.31
CA GLU A 80 -64.33 -6.23 18.27
C GLU A 80 -65.34 -7.40 18.07
N THR A 81 -64.82 -8.51 17.52
CA THR A 81 -65.29 -9.92 17.63
C THR A 81 -66.69 -10.29 17.09
N THR A 82 -66.84 -11.28 16.21
CA THR A 82 -66.59 -12.72 16.49
C THR A 82 -66.55 -13.55 15.18
N PRO A 83 -65.72 -14.59 15.05
CA PRO A 83 -65.68 -15.49 13.88
C PRO A 83 -66.70 -16.64 13.96
N SER A 84 -67.11 -17.20 12.82
CA SER A 84 -67.91 -18.44 12.73
C SER A 84 -67.81 -19.09 11.33
N PRO A 85 -68.13 -20.40 11.18
CA PRO A 85 -67.12 -21.35 10.72
C PRO A 85 -67.39 -22.02 9.37
N SER A 86 -66.34 -22.66 8.84
CA SER A 86 -66.37 -23.55 7.68
C SER A 86 -66.78 -24.99 8.06
N PRO A 87 -67.42 -25.74 7.14
CA PRO A 87 -67.19 -27.19 7.06
C PRO A 87 -66.99 -27.79 5.64
N ALA A 88 -65.99 -28.69 5.52
CA ALA A 88 -65.85 -29.90 4.66
C ALA A 88 -65.95 -29.78 3.10
N VAL A 89 -64.89 -29.92 2.26
CA VAL A 89 -63.95 -31.06 2.00
C VAL A 89 -64.68 -32.37 1.59
N PRO A 90 -64.49 -32.98 0.38
CA PRO A 90 -63.23 -33.58 -0.15
C PRO A 90 -62.91 -33.23 -1.65
N ALA A 91 -61.68 -33.23 -2.20
CA ALA A 91 -60.57 -34.22 -2.28
C ALA A 91 -60.88 -35.46 -3.16
N PRO A 92 -59.90 -36.12 -3.85
CA PRO A 92 -58.57 -35.68 -4.32
C PRO A 92 -58.32 -35.94 -5.84
N GLY A 93 -57.18 -35.50 -6.38
CA GLY A 93 -56.74 -35.84 -7.75
C GLY A 93 -55.21 -35.90 -7.85
N GLU A 94 -54.66 -37.11 -8.02
CA GLU A 94 -53.23 -37.39 -7.93
C GLU A 94 -52.65 -37.96 -9.24
N ALA A 95 -51.38 -37.63 -9.50
CA ALA A 95 -50.44 -38.35 -10.38
C ALA A 95 -50.66 -38.24 -11.93
N PRO A 96 -49.66 -38.65 -12.74
CA PRO A 96 -48.27 -38.14 -12.74
C PRO A 96 -47.73 -37.91 -14.19
N ALA A 97 -46.55 -37.28 -14.35
CA ALA A 97 -45.50 -37.71 -15.32
C ALA A 97 -44.30 -36.74 -15.45
N MET A 98 -43.10 -37.34 -15.45
CA MET A 98 -41.80 -36.86 -15.97
C MET A 98 -41.00 -38.15 -16.30
N PRO A 99 -39.84 -38.14 -16.99
CA PRO A 99 -39.28 -37.21 -17.99
C PRO A 99 -39.45 -37.91 -19.38
N PRO A 100 -38.47 -38.13 -20.30
CA PRO A 100 -37.18 -37.47 -20.59
C PRO A 100 -36.92 -37.14 -22.09
N GLY A 101 -35.78 -36.51 -22.35
CA GLY A 101 -35.05 -36.56 -23.63
C GLY A 101 -34.74 -35.19 -24.25
N ASP A 102 -33.64 -35.00 -25.00
CA ASP A 102 -32.36 -35.74 -24.98
C ASP A 102 -31.24 -34.93 -25.69
N VAL A 103 -29.99 -35.31 -25.47
CA VAL A 103 -28.72 -35.00 -26.21
C VAL A 103 -28.52 -33.69 -27.00
N ALA A 104 -27.46 -32.95 -26.62
CA ALA A 104 -26.26 -32.60 -27.42
C ALA A 104 -25.38 -31.64 -26.56
N GLY A 105 -24.10 -31.89 -26.25
CA GLY A 105 -23.00 -32.30 -27.13
C GLY A 105 -22.36 -31.03 -27.74
N GLY A 106 -21.07 -30.74 -27.66
CA GLY A 106 -19.89 -31.44 -27.13
C GLY A 106 -18.62 -30.76 -27.70
N GLY A 107 -17.43 -31.04 -27.17
CA GLY A 107 -16.16 -30.36 -27.54
C GLY A 107 -15.76 -29.32 -26.49
N GLU A 108 -14.70 -29.46 -25.68
CA GLU A 108 -13.43 -30.19 -25.83
C GLU A 108 -12.54 -29.71 -26.97
N LYS A 109 -11.51 -28.91 -26.61
CA LYS A 109 -10.13 -29.19 -27.01
C LYS A 109 -9.10 -28.53 -26.09
N ALA A 110 -8.06 -29.27 -25.73
CA ALA A 110 -6.90 -28.79 -24.97
C ALA A 110 -5.81 -28.16 -25.87
N ALA A 111 -4.90 -27.38 -25.28
CA ALA A 111 -3.50 -27.27 -25.73
C ALA A 111 -2.59 -26.67 -24.63
N GLU A 112 -1.39 -27.24 -24.49
CA GLU A 112 -0.25 -26.77 -23.68
C GLU A 112 0.69 -25.82 -24.49
N PRO A 113 1.76 -25.21 -23.90
CA PRO A 113 2.65 -24.20 -24.51
C PRO A 113 3.94 -24.85 -25.11
N PRO A 114 5.12 -24.18 -25.34
CA PRO A 114 5.49 -22.76 -25.57
C PRO A 114 6.10 -22.58 -27.02
N PRO A 115 7.40 -22.30 -27.33
CA PRO A 115 8.37 -21.27 -26.88
C PRO A 115 9.12 -20.45 -27.99
N ALA A 116 9.39 -19.16 -27.76
CA ALA A 116 10.52 -18.37 -28.32
C ALA A 116 10.64 -17.05 -27.51
N THR A 117 11.75 -16.66 -26.88
CA THR A 117 13.09 -16.34 -27.40
C THR A 117 13.12 -15.10 -28.30
N GLU A 118 13.30 -13.93 -27.71
CA GLU A 118 14.05 -12.83 -28.35
C GLU A 118 15.15 -12.33 -27.40
N GLN A 119 16.39 -12.70 -27.73
CA GLN A 119 17.55 -11.96 -27.27
C GLN A 119 17.61 -10.64 -28.06
N LYS A 120 17.74 -9.50 -27.37
CA LYS A 120 18.42 -8.35 -27.98
C LYS A 120 19.58 -7.88 -27.10
N THR A 121 20.77 -8.26 -27.55
CA THR A 121 22.06 -7.99 -26.92
C THR A 121 22.53 -6.56 -27.24
N LEU A 122 23.39 -6.01 -26.38
CA LEU A 122 24.16 -4.76 -26.55
C LEU A 122 23.30 -3.48 -26.40
N THR A 123 23.73 -2.46 -25.64
CA THR A 123 25.05 -1.83 -25.76
C THR A 123 25.74 -1.55 -24.42
N VAL A 124 27.05 -1.79 -24.40
CA VAL A 124 27.98 -1.42 -23.33
C VAL A 124 28.22 0.08 -23.33
N VAL A 125 28.07 0.73 -22.16
CA VAL A 125 28.83 1.95 -21.84
C VAL A 125 29.74 1.64 -20.67
N LYS A 126 30.98 1.29 -21.02
CA LYS A 126 32.12 1.21 -20.10
C LYS A 126 32.74 2.60 -20.09
N GLU A 127 32.45 3.40 -19.08
CA GLU A 127 33.21 4.63 -18.85
C GLU A 127 33.65 4.76 -17.38
N THR A 128 34.93 4.44 -17.21
CA THR A 128 35.91 5.09 -16.32
C THR A 128 35.55 5.29 -14.85
N ALA A 129 36.21 4.46 -14.03
CA ALA A 129 36.39 4.61 -12.60
C ALA A 129 36.70 6.04 -12.15
N SER A 130 36.00 6.50 -11.11
CA SER A 130 36.58 7.36 -10.08
C SER A 130 36.52 6.60 -8.76
N ALA A 131 37.69 6.21 -8.26
CA ALA A 131 37.79 5.58 -6.94
C ALA A 131 37.51 6.64 -5.86
N PRO A 132 36.51 6.44 -4.97
CA PRO A 132 36.35 7.29 -3.80
C PRO A 132 37.53 7.06 -2.84
N ARG A 133 38.09 8.15 -2.31
CA ARG A 133 39.03 8.12 -1.18
C ARG A 133 38.35 7.44 0.03
N PRO A 134 39.09 6.97 1.05
CA PRO A 134 38.51 6.48 2.29
C PRO A 134 37.92 7.63 3.14
N SER A 135 36.81 8.20 2.68
CA SER A 135 35.79 8.76 3.58
C SER A 135 35.16 7.61 4.35
N HIS A 136 34.76 7.83 5.62
CA HIS A 136 33.85 6.93 6.33
C HIS A 136 32.71 6.51 5.39
N GLN A 137 32.67 5.25 4.98
CA GLN A 137 31.86 4.84 3.85
C GLN A 137 30.40 4.71 4.28
N LEU A 138 29.60 5.71 3.89
CA LEU A 138 28.16 5.66 4.05
C LEU A 138 27.62 4.44 3.30
N SER A 139 27.12 3.45 4.03
CA SER A 139 26.49 2.27 3.46
C SER A 139 25.12 2.66 2.96
N SER A 140 24.95 2.64 1.63
CA SER A 140 23.71 2.93 0.93
C SER A 140 23.09 1.62 0.45
N LEU A 141 22.06 1.17 1.17
CA LEU A 141 21.21 0.05 0.80
C LEU A 141 20.03 0.56 -0.01
N PHE A 142 19.82 -0.01 -1.19
CA PHE A 142 18.64 0.21 -2.02
C PHE A 142 17.84 -1.09 -2.12
N LEU A 143 16.52 -1.00 -1.96
CA LEU A 143 15.58 -2.12 -1.99
C LEU A 143 14.48 -1.80 -3.01
N GLU A 144 14.16 -2.78 -3.85
CA GLU A 144 13.06 -2.71 -4.83
C GLU A 144 12.12 -3.90 -4.64
N ALA A 145 10.84 -3.62 -4.38
CA ALA A 145 9.85 -4.65 -4.11
C ALA A 145 9.25 -5.18 -5.42
N SER A 146 9.29 -6.50 -5.60
CA SER A 146 8.58 -7.21 -6.67
C SER A 146 7.20 -7.70 -6.23
N GLU A 147 7.00 -7.90 -4.94
CA GLU A 147 5.72 -8.31 -4.32
C GLU A 147 5.36 -7.41 -3.13
N LEU A 148 4.19 -7.63 -2.53
CA LEU A 148 3.84 -7.00 -1.26
C LEU A 148 4.76 -7.55 -0.16
N THR A 149 5.56 -6.67 0.45
CA THR A 149 6.63 -7.03 1.38
C THR A 149 6.64 -6.06 2.55
N TRP A 150 6.61 -6.59 3.78
CA TRP A 150 6.81 -5.79 5.00
C TRP A 150 8.30 -5.70 5.33
N ILE A 151 8.77 -4.52 5.69
CA ILE A 151 10.16 -4.27 6.07
C ILE A 151 10.21 -3.44 7.34
N MET A 152 10.89 -3.95 8.36
CA MET A 152 11.35 -3.18 9.52
C MET A 152 12.86 -2.95 9.38
N TYR A 153 13.33 -1.72 9.59
CA TYR A 153 14.78 -1.43 9.57
C TYR A 153 15.23 -0.49 10.68
N THR A 154 16.48 -0.65 11.09
CA THR A 154 17.19 0.23 12.02
C THR A 154 18.55 0.59 11.41
N ARG A 155 18.93 1.86 11.49
CA ARG A 155 20.23 2.38 10.99
C ARG A 155 21.01 3.00 12.15
N ASP A 156 22.28 2.64 12.31
CA ASP A 156 23.19 3.23 13.31
C ASP A 156 22.60 3.28 14.75
N GLY A 157 21.80 2.28 15.13
CA GLY A 157 21.12 2.23 16.44
C GLY A 157 19.90 3.16 16.60
N SER A 158 19.36 3.71 15.52
CA SER A 158 18.13 4.51 15.53
C SER A 158 16.90 3.74 16.01
N GLU A 159 15.81 4.46 16.29
CA GLU A 159 14.49 3.85 16.40
C GLU A 159 14.16 3.00 15.15
N PRO A 160 13.50 1.83 15.30
CA PRO A 160 13.04 1.02 14.18
C PRO A 160 11.99 1.75 13.34
N VAL A 161 12.06 1.55 12.02
CA VAL A 161 11.09 2.07 11.05
C VAL A 161 10.40 0.92 10.35
N ASP A 162 9.08 0.81 10.51
CA ASP A 162 8.22 -0.14 9.82
C ASP A 162 7.64 0.44 8.52
N VAL A 163 7.71 -0.32 7.43
CA VAL A 163 7.24 0.06 6.09
C VAL A 163 6.56 -1.13 5.41
N MET A 164 5.50 -0.87 4.65
CA MET A 164 4.89 -1.83 3.73
C MET A 164 5.22 -1.40 2.29
N LEU A 165 6.02 -2.20 1.57
CA LEU A 165 6.35 -1.96 0.17
C LEU A 165 5.38 -2.73 -0.75
N TYR A 166 4.88 -2.06 -1.78
CA TYR A 166 4.08 -2.66 -2.85
C TYR A 166 4.96 -2.96 -4.08
N PRO A 167 4.51 -3.82 -5.03
CA PRO A 167 5.24 -4.06 -6.27
C PRO A 167 5.60 -2.76 -7.01
N GLY A 168 6.88 -2.57 -7.29
CA GLY A 168 7.46 -1.36 -7.91
C GLY A 168 7.86 -0.25 -6.93
N ASP A 169 7.56 -0.36 -5.63
CA ASP A 169 8.07 0.58 -4.63
C ASP A 169 9.59 0.39 -4.41
N ARG A 170 10.26 1.51 -4.15
CA ARG A 170 11.72 1.60 -3.99
C ARG A 170 12.04 2.32 -2.68
N LEU A 171 12.93 1.72 -1.89
CA LEU A 171 13.35 2.23 -0.59
C LEU A 171 14.88 2.36 -0.56
N SER A 172 15.37 3.54 -0.17
CA SER A 172 16.80 3.82 0.00
C SER A 172 17.09 4.11 1.46
N ILE A 173 18.06 3.40 2.04
CA ILE A 173 18.47 3.48 3.44
C ILE A 173 19.97 3.78 3.46
N GLN A 174 20.35 4.86 4.16
CA GLN A 174 21.74 5.24 4.36
C GLN A 174 22.12 5.16 5.84
N ALA A 175 23.25 4.52 6.13
CA ALA A 175 23.81 4.33 7.46
C ALA A 175 25.34 4.54 7.43
N ARG A 176 25.94 4.83 8.59
CA ARG A 176 27.39 5.02 8.75
C ARG A 176 28.10 3.75 9.16
N GLU A 177 27.46 2.95 10.00
CA GLU A 177 28.03 1.76 10.61
C GLU A 177 27.21 0.53 10.23
N LYS A 178 25.94 0.46 10.64
CA LYS A 178 25.13 -0.76 10.55
C LYS A 178 23.69 -0.52 10.14
N ILE A 179 23.20 -1.40 9.28
CA ILE A 179 21.78 -1.54 8.92
C ILE A 179 21.31 -2.90 9.42
N TYR A 180 20.35 -2.88 10.34
CA TYR A 180 19.56 -4.06 10.71
C TYR A 180 18.27 -4.03 9.90
N LEU A 181 17.92 -5.17 9.32
CA LEU A 181 16.80 -5.30 8.40
C LEU A 181 16.03 -6.58 8.71
N LYS A 182 14.71 -6.47 8.86
CA LYS A 182 13.79 -7.59 9.01
C LYS A 182 12.75 -7.52 7.91
N ILE A 183 12.75 -8.50 7.04
CA ILE A 183 11.93 -8.57 5.83
C ILE A 183 10.90 -9.68 6.01
N GLY A 184 9.61 -9.37 5.86
CA GLY A 184 8.53 -10.35 5.72
C GLY A 184 8.08 -10.44 4.26
N ASN A 185 8.08 -11.65 3.70
CA ASN A 185 8.13 -11.93 2.25
C ASN A 185 9.51 -11.60 1.64
N ALA A 186 10.55 -12.27 2.13
CA ALA A 186 11.94 -12.05 1.73
C ALA A 186 12.22 -12.28 0.23
N GLY A 187 11.50 -13.20 -0.42
CA GLY A 187 11.57 -13.41 -1.88
C GLY A 187 10.83 -12.35 -2.72
N GLY A 188 10.11 -11.43 -2.08
CA GLY A 188 9.36 -10.34 -2.70
C GLY A 188 10.12 -9.03 -2.84
N VAL A 189 11.42 -8.98 -2.50
CA VAL A 189 12.26 -7.78 -2.59
C VAL A 189 13.67 -8.13 -3.03
N VAL A 190 14.25 -7.26 -3.87
CA VAL A 190 15.63 -7.34 -4.34
C VAL A 190 16.43 -6.17 -3.76
N GLY A 191 17.68 -6.42 -3.37
CA GLY A 191 18.53 -5.39 -2.78
C GLY A 191 19.84 -5.15 -3.53
N THR A 192 20.34 -3.93 -3.44
CA THR A 192 21.72 -3.58 -3.78
C THR A 192 22.37 -2.81 -2.63
N LEU A 193 23.61 -3.13 -2.29
CA LEU A 193 24.39 -2.45 -1.26
C LEU A 193 25.58 -1.76 -1.93
N ASN A 194 25.67 -0.44 -1.79
CA ASN A 194 26.72 0.38 -2.42
C ASN A 194 26.83 0.14 -3.94
N GLY A 195 25.69 -0.10 -4.59
CA GLY A 195 25.59 -0.40 -6.03
C GLY A 195 25.82 -1.87 -6.40
N ASN A 196 26.30 -2.73 -5.49
CA ASN A 196 26.47 -4.16 -5.74
C ASN A 196 25.18 -4.93 -5.45
N PRO A 197 24.70 -5.83 -6.33
CA PRO A 197 23.53 -6.63 -6.05
C PRO A 197 23.78 -7.59 -4.88
N LEU A 198 22.83 -7.64 -3.95
CA LEU A 198 22.80 -8.61 -2.87
C LEU A 198 22.21 -9.95 -3.37
N PRO A 199 22.59 -11.08 -2.75
CA PRO A 199 21.90 -12.34 -3.01
C PRO A 199 20.41 -12.24 -2.60
N PRO A 200 19.53 -13.08 -3.16
CA PRO A 200 18.13 -13.15 -2.73
C PRO A 200 18.04 -13.35 -1.22
N PHE A 201 17.25 -12.51 -0.55
CA PHE A 201 17.19 -12.48 0.90
C PHE A 201 16.56 -13.75 1.51
N GLY A 202 15.65 -14.39 0.77
CA GLY A 202 15.02 -15.64 1.14
C GLY A 202 13.95 -16.05 0.13
N GLU A 203 13.11 -17.01 0.52
CA GLU A 203 11.99 -17.48 -0.29
C GLU A 203 10.74 -16.60 -0.13
N LYS A 204 9.75 -16.79 -1.01
CA LYS A 204 8.45 -16.10 -0.93
C LYS A 204 7.73 -16.46 0.37
N GLY A 205 7.11 -15.48 1.01
CA GLY A 205 6.45 -15.60 2.31
C GLY A 205 7.40 -15.78 3.51
N GLN A 206 8.70 -15.98 3.30
CA GLN A 206 9.65 -16.18 4.40
C GLN A 206 9.92 -14.86 5.14
N VAL A 207 10.13 -14.94 6.46
CA VAL A 207 10.66 -13.83 7.27
C VAL A 207 12.17 -14.02 7.46
N LYS A 208 12.95 -12.96 7.24
CA LYS A 208 14.42 -12.98 7.35
C LYS A 208 14.93 -11.74 8.08
N GLU A 209 15.91 -11.97 8.95
CA GLU A 209 16.66 -10.92 9.65
C GLU A 209 18.09 -10.88 9.12
N ILE A 210 18.58 -9.69 8.82
CA ILE A 210 19.83 -9.43 8.09
C ILE A 210 20.52 -8.23 8.73
N THR A 211 21.82 -8.34 8.94
CA THR A 211 22.67 -7.22 9.36
C THR A 211 23.68 -6.94 8.25
N LEU A 212 23.80 -5.67 7.86
CA LEU A 212 24.75 -5.19 6.84
C LEU A 212 25.62 -4.09 7.46
N GLY A 213 26.94 -4.18 7.28
CA GLY A 213 27.94 -3.35 7.96
C GLY A 213 28.86 -4.19 8.85
N GLU A 214 30.03 -3.65 9.22
CA GLU A 214 31.04 -4.31 10.09
C GLU A 214 30.94 -3.87 11.55
#